data_AF-A0A1M6NXF9-F1
#
_entry.id   AF-A0A1M6NXF9-F1
#
_cell.length_a   1.000
_cell.length_b   1.000
_cell.length_c   1.000
_cell.angle_alpha   90.00
_cell.angle_beta   90.00
_cell.angle_gamma   90.00
#
_symmetry.space_group_name_H-M   'P 1'
#
loop_
_entity.id
_entity.type
_entity.pdbx_description
1 polymer ?
#
loop_
_entity_poly.entity_id
_entity_poly.type
_entity_poly.pdbx_seq_one_letter_code
_entity_poly.pdbx_strand_id
1 'polypeptide(L)'
;MSKRKIRNTIIMGIGLVILIIIGVVYSLLFNDGRWVYETNLSEYVFITKDIPMLAIGALTAIYVIYLVITIFQAAMQKKQADKRYTRRISPLLGFAGIFGFAGFAGFWTYAEAKIIFPFIFFAFFGFFGFFFEGKMSNTLEDELYMENKKRAELNAYRAGFQLLFVTIWLVGMGMFSRYVEWCAIFMLIAISLIYALVLFLSSYLLYRYEKGE
;
A
#
# COMPACT_ATOMS: atom_id res chain seq x y z
N MET A 1 -21.02 7.30 3.00
CA MET A 1 -21.91 7.39 4.18
C MET A 1 -23.10 8.28 3.87
N SER A 2 -24.30 7.92 4.34
CA SER A 2 -25.48 8.79 4.25
C SER A 2 -25.32 10.03 5.14
N LYS A 3 -25.85 11.19 4.71
CA LYS A 3 -25.85 12.46 5.47
C LYS A 3 -26.43 12.30 6.89
N ARG A 4 -27.44 11.43 7.05
CA ARG A 4 -28.05 11.11 8.35
C ARG A 4 -27.08 10.36 9.28
N LYS A 5 -26.29 9.42 8.75
CA LYS A 5 -25.30 8.64 9.52
C LYS A 5 -24.17 9.55 9.99
N ILE A 6 -23.68 10.45 9.13
CA ILE A 6 -22.65 11.45 9.47
C ILE A 6 -23.13 12.36 10.61
N ARG A 7 -24.35 12.90 10.50
CA ARG A 7 -24.94 13.75 11.54
C ARG A 7 -25.01 13.03 12.89
N ASN A 8 -25.46 11.77 12.91
CA ASN A 8 -25.55 10.99 14.14
C ASN A 8 -24.16 10.69 14.74
N THR A 9 -23.15 10.40 13.91
CA THR A 9 -21.76 10.21 14.36
C THR A 9 -21.21 11.47 15.02
N ILE A 10 -21.48 12.65 14.46
CA ILE A 10 -21.07 13.94 15.02
C ILE A 10 -21.75 14.19 16.38
N ILE A 11 -23.05 13.94 16.48
CA ILE A 11 -23.80 14.12 17.74
C ILE A 11 -23.25 13.22 18.85
N MET A 12 -22.92 11.96 18.55
CA MET A 12 -22.28 11.05 19.51
C MET A 12 -20.90 11.57 19.94
N GLY A 13 -20.12 12.13 19.02
CA GLY A 13 -18.81 12.72 19.33
C GLY A 13 -18.93 13.94 20.24
N ILE A 14 -19.89 14.82 19.99
CA ILE A 14 -20.17 15.98 20.85
C ILE A 14 -20.58 15.52 22.26
N GLY A 15 -21.44 14.51 22.37
CA GLY A 15 -21.83 13.94 23.65
C GLY A 15 -20.65 13.36 24.44
N LEU A 16 -19.71 12.69 23.74
CA LEU A 16 -18.50 12.14 24.35
C LEU A 16 -17.57 13.25 24.86
N VAL A 17 -17.40 14.35 24.12
CA VAL A 17 -16.59 15.50 24.56
C VAL A 17 -17.17 16.11 25.84
N ILE A 18 -18.50 16.26 25.92
CA ILE A 18 -19.17 16.75 27.13
C ILE A 18 -18.91 15.81 28.32
N LEU A 19 -18.99 14.49 28.11
CA LEU A 19 -18.67 13.50 29.15
C LEU A 19 -17.22 13.58 29.62
N ILE A 20 -16.27 13.78 28.71
CA ILE A 20 -14.85 13.98 29.06
C ILE A 20 -14.68 15.22 29.93
N ILE A 21 -15.30 16.35 29.57
CA ILE A 21 -15.23 17.58 30.37
C ILE A 21 -15.79 17.35 31.78
N ILE A 22 -16.93 16.67 31.89
CA ILE A 22 -17.53 16.30 33.18
C ILE A 22 -16.59 15.38 33.98
N GLY A 23 -15.97 14.40 33.33
CA GLY A 23 -15.01 13.47 33.95
C GLY A 23 -13.76 14.18 34.45
N VAL A 24 -13.25 15.16 33.71
CA VAL A 24 -12.10 15.99 34.11
C VAL A 24 -12.47 16.83 35.34
N VAL A 25 -13.61 17.51 35.32
CA VAL A 25 -14.09 18.30 36.47
C VAL A 25 -14.29 17.42 37.70
N TYR A 26 -14.91 16.25 37.53
CA TYR A 26 -15.07 15.29 38.63
C TYR A 26 -13.73 14.83 39.19
N SER A 27 -12.76 14.50 38.32
CA SER A 27 -11.44 14.06 38.77
C SER A 27 -10.70 15.14 39.55
N LEU A 28 -10.75 16.40 39.08
CA LEU A 28 -10.12 17.53 39.75
C LEU A 28 -10.74 17.87 41.11
N LEU A 29 -12.06 17.73 41.25
CA LEU A 29 -12.76 18.09 42.48
C LEU A 29 -12.77 16.97 43.53
N PHE A 30 -12.79 15.71 43.11
CA PHE A 30 -13.06 14.58 44.00
C PHE A 30 -12.00 13.47 44.00
N ASN A 31 -11.11 13.45 43.01
CA ASN A 31 -10.11 12.39 42.81
C ASN A 31 -8.67 12.92 42.63
N ASP A 32 -8.38 14.08 43.23
CA ASP A 32 -7.06 14.72 43.24
C ASP A 32 -6.43 14.92 41.84
N GLY A 33 -7.26 14.96 40.80
CA GLY A 33 -6.82 15.09 39.41
C GLY A 33 -6.12 13.86 38.83
N ARG A 34 -6.24 12.68 39.46
CA ARG A 34 -5.72 11.42 38.91
C ARG A 34 -6.29 11.18 37.51
N TRP A 35 -5.47 10.66 36.59
CA TRP A 35 -5.80 10.49 35.17
C TRP A 35 -5.93 11.79 34.34
N VAL A 36 -5.89 12.96 34.98
CA VAL A 36 -5.74 14.26 34.30
C VAL A 36 -4.28 14.70 34.37
N TYR A 37 -3.68 14.61 35.55
CA TYR A 37 -2.24 14.82 35.76
C TYR A 37 -1.44 13.54 35.50
N GLU A 38 -0.14 13.74 35.27
CA GLU A 38 0.82 12.65 35.08
C GLU A 38 0.80 11.73 36.31
N THR A 39 0.27 10.53 36.11
CA THR A 39 0.11 9.54 37.17
C THR A 39 1.18 8.48 36.99
N ASN A 40 2.02 8.26 38.00
CA ASN A 40 3.03 7.21 37.92
C ASN A 40 2.36 5.83 37.96
N LEU A 41 2.38 5.13 36.83
CA LEU A 41 1.71 3.84 36.66
C LEU A 41 2.34 2.72 37.48
N SER A 42 3.64 2.82 37.84
CA SER A 42 4.31 1.79 38.65
C SER A 42 3.85 1.76 40.10
N GLU A 43 3.32 2.87 40.61
CA GLU A 43 2.83 3.03 41.98
C GLU A 43 1.30 3.13 42.03
N TYR A 44 0.63 2.90 40.90
CA TYR A 44 -0.80 3.07 40.79
C TYR A 44 -1.57 2.01 41.59
N VAL A 45 -2.35 2.47 42.57
CA VAL A 45 -3.32 1.64 43.31
C VAL A 45 -4.74 2.10 42.97
N PHE A 46 -5.57 1.16 42.53
CA PHE A 46 -6.95 1.43 42.12
C PHE A 46 -7.82 1.93 43.28
N ILE A 47 -8.54 3.03 43.07
CA ILE A 47 -9.54 3.57 44.01
C ILE A 47 -10.90 3.63 43.31
N THR A 48 -11.99 3.41 44.04
CA THR A 48 -13.37 3.46 43.50
C THR A 48 -13.72 4.77 42.81
N LYS A 49 -13.07 5.88 43.18
CA LYS A 49 -13.20 7.20 42.54
C LYS A 49 -12.59 7.28 41.13
N ASP A 50 -11.77 6.31 40.74
CA ASP A 50 -11.19 6.22 39.39
C ASP A 50 -12.19 5.68 38.35
N ILE A 51 -13.26 5.00 38.80
CA ILE A 51 -14.24 4.33 37.93
C ILE A 51 -14.85 5.26 36.88
N PRO A 52 -15.29 6.50 37.20
CA PRO A 52 -15.87 7.40 36.20
C PRO A 52 -14.89 7.77 35.09
N MET A 53 -13.62 8.04 35.44
CA MET A 53 -12.58 8.41 34.49
C MET A 53 -12.21 7.23 33.58
N LEU A 54 -12.07 6.03 34.15
CA LEU A 54 -11.80 4.80 33.40
C LEU A 54 -12.95 4.42 32.47
N ALA A 55 -14.20 4.59 32.90
CA ALA A 55 -15.38 4.33 32.07
C ALA A 55 -15.46 5.29 30.88
N ILE A 56 -15.19 6.58 31.09
CA ILE A 56 -15.14 7.60 30.02
C ILE A 56 -13.98 7.31 29.05
N GLY A 57 -12.81 6.92 29.56
CA GLY A 57 -11.67 6.51 28.75
C GLY A 57 -11.99 5.29 27.87
N ALA A 58 -12.63 4.27 28.43
CA ALA A 58 -13.06 3.08 27.69
C ALA A 58 -14.09 3.42 26.60
N LEU A 59 -15.10 4.23 26.91
CA LEU A 59 -16.08 4.71 25.93
C LEU A 59 -15.43 5.50 24.79
N THR A 60 -14.41 6.30 25.12
CA THR A 60 -13.63 7.06 24.12
C THR A 60 -12.87 6.13 23.20
N ALA A 61 -12.19 5.11 23.75
CA ALA A 61 -11.49 4.10 22.94
C ALA A 61 -12.45 3.35 21.99
N ILE A 62 -13.63 2.93 22.50
CA ILE A 62 -14.66 2.27 21.68
C ILE A 62 -15.14 3.19 20.55
N TYR A 63 -15.37 4.48 20.83
CA TYR A 63 -15.80 5.44 19.82
C TYR A 63 -14.74 5.68 18.74
N VAL A 64 -13.45 5.76 19.12
CA VAL A 64 -12.34 5.87 18.17
C VAL A 64 -12.27 4.64 17.26
N ILE A 65 -12.39 3.43 17.81
CA ILE A 65 -12.43 2.19 17.02
C ILE A 65 -13.62 2.22 16.05
N TYR A 66 -14.80 2.62 16.52
CA TYR A 66 -15.99 2.76 15.68
C TYR A 66 -15.78 3.74 14.51
N LEU A 67 -15.13 4.88 14.76
CA LEU A 67 -14.79 5.86 13.71
C LEU A 67 -13.85 5.25 12.67
N VAL A 68 -12.77 4.59 13.11
CA VAL A 68 -11.80 3.95 12.21
C VAL A 68 -12.49 2.92 11.32
N ILE A 69 -13.30 2.03 11.89
CA ILE A 69 -14.05 1.02 11.12
C ILE A 69 -15.01 1.70 10.13
N THR A 70 -15.74 2.72 10.56
CA THR A 70 -16.73 3.39 9.70
C THR A 70 -16.07 4.14 8.54
N ILE A 71 -14.95 4.81 8.78
CA ILE A 71 -14.15 5.48 7.75
C ILE A 71 -13.57 4.46 6.76
N PHE A 72 -13.03 3.35 7.27
CA PHE A 72 -12.50 2.27 6.46
C PHE A 72 -13.57 1.64 5.56
N GLN A 73 -14.74 1.34 6.12
CA GLN A 73 -15.89 0.83 5.35
C GLN A 73 -16.36 1.85 4.30
N ALA A 74 -16.41 3.14 4.64
CA ALA A 74 -16.80 4.19 3.69
C ALA A 74 -15.78 4.33 2.54
N ALA A 75 -14.48 4.23 2.84
CA ALA A 75 -13.41 4.22 1.85
C ALA A 75 -13.50 3.00 0.92
N MET A 76 -13.82 1.82 1.47
CA MET A 76 -14.04 0.60 0.69
C MET A 76 -15.31 0.66 -0.18
N GLN A 77 -16.44 1.18 0.34
CA GLN A 77 -17.69 1.28 -0.42
C GLN A 77 -17.58 2.22 -1.62
N LYS A 78 -16.81 3.32 -1.50
CA LYS A 78 -16.53 4.23 -2.62
C LYS A 78 -15.78 3.53 -3.76
N LYS A 79 -15.06 2.44 -3.46
CA LYS A 79 -14.30 1.62 -4.43
C LYS A 79 -15.18 0.61 -5.18
N GLN A 80 -16.40 0.31 -4.70
CA GLN A 80 -17.30 -0.69 -5.29
C GLN A 80 -18.35 -0.10 -6.25
N ALA A 81 -18.60 1.21 -6.21
CA ALA A 81 -19.63 1.85 -7.03
C ALA A 81 -19.26 1.99 -8.52
N ASP A 82 -17.96 1.95 -8.87
CA ASP A 82 -17.45 2.10 -10.24
C ASP A 82 -16.90 0.79 -10.82
N LYS A 83 -17.60 -0.34 -10.65
CA LYS A 83 -17.15 -1.63 -11.23
C LYS A 83 -17.30 -1.77 -12.75
N ARG A 84 -17.87 -0.75 -13.42
CA ARG A 84 -18.12 -0.80 -14.87
C ARG A 84 -17.05 -0.09 -15.69
N TYR A 85 -16.17 0.66 -15.05
CA TYR A 85 -15.15 1.48 -15.72
C TYR A 85 -13.78 1.24 -15.10
N THR A 86 -12.75 1.29 -15.92
CA THR A 86 -11.36 1.19 -15.49
C THR A 86 -10.99 2.35 -14.57
N ARG A 87 -10.06 2.10 -13.64
CA ARG A 87 -9.60 3.12 -12.68
C ARG A 87 -9.09 4.35 -13.42
N ARG A 88 -9.47 5.54 -12.96
CA ARG A 88 -8.88 6.80 -13.41
C ARG A 88 -7.45 6.92 -12.86
N ILE A 89 -6.49 6.52 -13.68
CA ILE A 89 -5.06 6.66 -13.42
C ILE A 89 -4.52 7.74 -14.33
N SER A 90 -3.75 8.68 -13.79
CA SER A 90 -3.09 9.68 -14.63
C SER A 90 -1.93 9.01 -15.39
N PRO A 91 -1.81 9.21 -16.72
CA PRO A 91 -0.67 8.71 -17.49
C PRO A 91 0.69 9.19 -16.94
N LEU A 92 0.68 10.32 -16.21
CA LEU A 92 1.86 10.89 -15.56
C LEU A 92 2.48 9.96 -14.51
N LEU A 93 1.73 9.01 -13.92
CA LEU A 93 2.31 8.00 -13.04
C LEU A 93 3.32 7.10 -13.77
N GLY A 94 3.25 7.03 -15.11
CA GLY A 94 4.27 6.40 -15.94
C GLY A 94 5.68 6.97 -15.74
N PHE A 95 5.80 8.26 -15.38
CA PHE A 95 7.09 8.89 -15.09
C PHE A 95 7.76 8.34 -13.83
N ALA A 96 7.02 7.67 -12.94
CA ALA A 96 7.62 6.94 -11.84
C ALA A 96 8.56 5.81 -12.32
N GLY A 97 8.44 5.39 -13.59
CA GLY A 97 9.39 4.48 -14.23
C GLY A 97 10.82 5.02 -14.29
N ILE A 98 11.01 6.34 -14.27
CA ILE A 98 12.35 6.97 -14.28
C ILE A 98 13.12 6.63 -12.99
N PHE A 99 12.44 6.38 -11.87
CA PHE A 99 13.12 5.89 -10.66
C PHE A 99 13.82 4.55 -10.86
N GLY A 100 13.49 3.80 -11.92
CA GLY A 100 14.22 2.59 -12.32
C GLY A 100 15.70 2.82 -12.60
N PHE A 101 16.08 4.02 -13.05
CA PHE A 101 17.47 4.38 -13.28
C PHE A 101 18.29 4.47 -11.98
N ALA A 102 17.64 4.63 -10.81
CA ALA A 102 18.33 4.53 -9.53
C ALA A 102 18.98 3.15 -9.31
N GLY A 103 18.53 2.11 -10.04
CA GLY A 103 19.15 0.79 -10.03
C GLY A 103 20.63 0.79 -10.44
N PHE A 104 21.04 1.73 -11.30
CA PHE A 104 22.45 1.87 -11.70
C PHE A 104 23.35 2.35 -10.56
N ALA A 105 22.80 3.04 -9.55
CA ALA A 105 23.56 3.39 -8.34
C ALA A 105 24.07 2.13 -7.61
N GLY A 106 23.44 0.97 -7.83
CA GLY A 106 23.88 -0.32 -7.27
C GLY A 106 25.32 -0.70 -7.66
N PHE A 107 25.77 -0.33 -8.86
CA PHE A 107 27.16 -0.58 -9.26
C PHE A 107 28.15 0.23 -8.42
N TRP A 108 27.81 1.49 -8.14
CA TRP A 108 28.63 2.37 -7.32
C TRP A 108 28.60 1.94 -5.84
N THR A 109 27.42 1.68 -5.27
CA THR A 109 27.31 1.26 -3.86
C THR A 109 27.93 -0.11 -3.61
N TYR A 110 27.91 -0.99 -4.60
CA TYR A 110 28.60 -2.27 -4.50
C TYR A 110 30.12 -2.10 -4.55
N ALA A 111 30.64 -1.20 -5.40
CA ALA A 111 32.07 -0.92 -5.46
C ALA A 111 32.61 -0.35 -4.14
N GLU A 112 31.87 0.57 -3.50
CA GLU A 112 32.31 1.26 -2.29
C GLU A 112 32.05 0.44 -1.01
N ALA A 113 30.82 -0.07 -0.84
CA ALA A 113 30.34 -0.60 0.43
C ALA A 113 29.84 -2.05 0.34
N LYS A 114 30.00 -2.72 -0.82
CA LYS A 114 29.48 -4.07 -1.09
C LYS A 114 27.96 -4.20 -0.89
N ILE A 115 27.24 -3.09 -1.02
CA ILE A 115 25.78 -3.04 -0.87
C ILE A 115 25.11 -3.30 -2.22
N ILE A 116 24.33 -4.38 -2.30
CA ILE A 116 23.59 -4.79 -3.52
C ILE A 116 22.14 -4.30 -3.56
N PHE A 117 21.61 -3.76 -2.45
CA PHE A 117 20.20 -3.35 -2.33
C PHE A 117 19.71 -2.45 -3.47
N PRO A 118 20.46 -1.44 -3.95
CA PRO A 118 19.92 -0.53 -4.95
C PRO A 118 19.54 -1.18 -6.29
N PHE A 119 20.05 -2.38 -6.62
CA PHE A 119 19.63 -3.08 -7.84
C PHE A 119 18.13 -3.42 -7.87
N ILE A 120 17.44 -3.46 -6.72
CA ILE A 120 15.99 -3.64 -6.68
C ILE A 120 15.22 -2.51 -7.37
N PHE A 121 15.82 -1.30 -7.44
CA PHE A 121 15.16 -0.16 -8.09
C PHE A 121 14.90 -0.41 -9.57
N PHE A 122 15.61 -1.32 -10.24
CA PHE A 122 15.28 -1.72 -11.61
C PHE A 122 13.83 -2.22 -11.78
N ALA A 123 13.20 -2.74 -10.72
CA ALA A 123 11.79 -3.11 -10.71
C ALA A 123 10.86 -1.93 -11.04
N PHE A 124 11.26 -0.69 -10.73
CA PHE A 124 10.48 0.53 -10.99
C PHE A 124 10.30 0.79 -12.48
N PHE A 125 11.14 0.25 -13.37
CA PHE A 125 10.89 0.35 -14.82
C PHE A 125 9.51 -0.22 -15.22
N GLY A 126 8.95 -1.14 -14.43
CA GLY A 126 7.58 -1.64 -14.64
C GLY A 126 6.51 -0.54 -14.54
N PHE A 127 6.78 0.55 -13.82
CA PHE A 127 5.85 1.67 -13.69
C PHE A 127 5.64 2.45 -14.99
N PHE A 128 6.52 2.30 -15.99
CA PHE A 128 6.21 2.78 -17.34
C PHE A 128 4.91 2.16 -17.90
N GLY A 129 4.50 0.98 -17.40
CA GLY A 129 3.19 0.38 -17.71
C GLY A 129 2.00 1.27 -17.35
N PHE A 130 2.10 2.09 -16.29
CA PHE A 130 1.03 3.02 -15.89
C PHE A 130 0.75 4.10 -16.94
N PHE A 131 1.70 4.40 -17.83
CA PHE A 131 1.45 5.30 -18.95
C PHE A 131 0.38 4.73 -19.89
N PHE A 132 0.46 3.44 -20.20
CA PHE A 132 -0.51 2.74 -21.05
C PHE A 132 -1.85 2.53 -20.34
N GLU A 133 -1.81 2.17 -19.06
CA GLU A 133 -3.02 2.04 -18.24
C GLU A 133 -3.76 3.39 -18.12
N GLY A 134 -3.02 4.48 -17.91
CA GLY A 134 -3.60 5.83 -17.88
C GLY A 134 -4.21 6.26 -19.21
N LYS A 135 -3.65 5.83 -20.36
CA LYS A 135 -4.25 6.07 -21.68
C LYS A 135 -5.58 5.31 -21.89
N MET A 136 -5.79 4.21 -21.17
CA MET A 136 -7.04 3.45 -21.14
C MET A 136 -7.94 3.84 -19.96
N SER A 137 -7.64 4.93 -19.26
CA SER A 137 -8.47 5.33 -18.14
C SER A 137 -9.89 5.68 -18.60
N ASN A 138 -10.88 5.29 -17.81
CA ASN A 138 -12.30 5.55 -18.08
C ASN A 138 -12.84 4.78 -19.31
N THR A 139 -12.25 3.64 -19.67
CA THR A 139 -12.85 2.65 -20.58
C THR A 139 -13.85 1.77 -19.83
N LEU A 140 -14.88 1.28 -20.53
CA LEU A 140 -15.84 0.32 -19.97
C LEU A 140 -15.15 -1.04 -19.78
N GLU A 141 -15.22 -1.60 -18.57
CA GLU A 141 -14.77 -2.98 -18.30
C GLU A 141 -15.86 -3.97 -18.76
N ASP A 142 -15.93 -4.19 -20.06
CA ASP A 142 -16.81 -5.21 -20.67
C ASP A 142 -16.15 -6.61 -20.62
N GLU A 143 -16.91 -7.65 -20.96
CA GLU A 143 -16.40 -9.04 -20.92
C GLU A 143 -15.15 -9.24 -21.79
N LEU A 144 -15.12 -8.58 -22.95
CA LEU A 144 -13.99 -8.59 -23.87
C LEU A 144 -12.73 -7.96 -23.25
N TYR A 145 -12.88 -6.84 -22.53
CA TYR A 145 -11.77 -6.18 -21.84
C TYR A 145 -11.16 -7.12 -20.79
N MET A 146 -12.00 -7.84 -20.05
CA MET A 146 -11.54 -8.81 -19.06
C MET A 146 -10.81 -10.00 -19.71
N GLU A 147 -11.24 -10.44 -20.88
CA GLU A 147 -10.53 -11.47 -21.64
C GLU A 147 -9.18 -10.96 -22.18
N ASN A 148 -9.16 -9.77 -22.77
CA ASN A 148 -7.94 -9.13 -23.25
C ASN A 148 -6.93 -8.89 -22.13
N LYS A 149 -7.39 -8.48 -20.95
CA LYS A 149 -6.55 -8.32 -19.76
C LYS A 149 -5.93 -9.65 -19.33
N LYS A 150 -6.71 -10.72 -19.22
CA LYS A 150 -6.19 -12.06 -18.91
C LYS A 150 -5.19 -12.52 -19.96
N ARG A 151 -5.48 -12.29 -21.24
CA ARG A 151 -4.58 -12.64 -22.35
C ARG A 151 -3.27 -11.86 -22.30
N ALA A 152 -3.32 -10.57 -21.99
CA ALA A 152 -2.15 -9.71 -21.84
C ALA A 152 -1.29 -10.15 -20.66
N GLU A 153 -1.90 -10.41 -19.50
CA GLU A 153 -1.21 -10.92 -18.31
C GLU A 153 -0.56 -12.29 -18.59
N LEU A 154 -1.28 -13.23 -19.20
CA LEU A 154 -0.74 -14.55 -19.54
C LEU A 154 0.46 -14.46 -20.49
N ASN A 155 0.39 -13.60 -21.51
CA ASN A 155 1.50 -13.42 -22.44
C ASN A 155 2.69 -12.73 -21.78
N ALA A 156 2.45 -11.75 -20.91
CA ALA A 156 3.49 -11.10 -20.13
C ALA A 156 4.18 -12.08 -19.17
N TYR A 157 3.41 -12.87 -18.43
CA TYR A 157 3.94 -13.91 -17.56
C TYR A 157 4.69 -14.98 -18.33
N ARG A 158 4.20 -15.41 -19.51
CA ARG A 158 4.91 -16.37 -20.36
C ARG A 158 6.31 -15.85 -20.73
N ALA A 159 6.41 -14.60 -21.17
CA ALA A 159 7.71 -13.98 -21.48
C ALA A 159 8.60 -13.88 -20.23
N GLY A 160 8.04 -13.45 -19.10
CA GLY A 160 8.75 -13.38 -17.82
C GLY A 160 9.29 -14.73 -17.36
N PHE A 161 8.48 -15.78 -17.40
CA PHE A 161 8.87 -17.14 -17.03
C PHE A 161 9.94 -17.71 -17.97
N GLN A 162 9.87 -17.42 -19.27
CA GLN A 162 10.92 -17.82 -20.22
C GLN A 162 12.27 -17.18 -19.88
N LEU A 163 12.29 -15.87 -19.60
CA LEU A 163 13.51 -15.17 -19.18
C LEU A 163 14.03 -15.65 -17.83
N LEU A 164 13.12 -15.92 -16.89
CA LEU A 164 13.48 -16.46 -15.57
C LEU A 164 14.07 -17.86 -15.70
N PHE A 165 13.51 -18.71 -16.55
CA PHE A 165 14.06 -20.03 -16.86
C PHE A 165 15.48 -19.91 -17.45
N VAL A 166 15.69 -19.03 -18.43
CA VAL A 166 17.03 -18.76 -19.00
C VAL A 166 18.00 -18.28 -17.91
N THR A 167 17.55 -17.38 -17.03
CA THR A 167 18.37 -16.85 -15.93
C THR A 167 18.82 -17.95 -14.97
N ILE A 168 17.89 -18.81 -14.53
CA ILE A 168 18.19 -19.95 -13.66
C ILE A 168 19.15 -20.91 -14.36
N TRP A 169 18.91 -21.21 -15.64
CA TRP A 169 19.73 -22.13 -16.39
C TRP A 169 21.17 -21.62 -16.54
N LEU A 170 21.36 -20.33 -16.84
CA LEU A 170 22.67 -19.71 -16.90
C LEU A 170 23.43 -19.78 -15.57
N VAL A 171 22.74 -19.51 -14.45
CA VAL A 171 23.33 -19.63 -13.11
C VAL A 171 23.68 -21.10 -12.80
N GLY A 172 22.78 -22.03 -13.13
CA GLY A 172 22.96 -23.47 -12.93
C GLY A 172 24.11 -24.08 -13.74
N MET A 173 24.43 -23.51 -14.91
CA MET A 173 25.62 -23.86 -15.70
C MET A 173 26.95 -23.43 -15.04
N GLY A 174 26.89 -22.73 -13.90
CA GLY A 174 28.07 -22.28 -13.19
C GLY A 174 28.60 -20.92 -13.65
N MET A 175 27.78 -20.14 -14.38
CA MET A 175 28.06 -18.73 -14.64
C MET A 175 28.18 -18.02 -13.27
N PHE A 176 29.35 -17.43 -13.00
CA PHE A 176 29.73 -16.84 -11.70
C PHE A 176 29.95 -17.81 -10.52
N SER A 177 30.12 -19.12 -10.77
CA SER A 177 30.40 -20.13 -9.73
C SER A 177 31.63 -19.84 -8.85
N ARG A 178 32.61 -19.09 -9.36
CA ARG A 178 33.83 -18.73 -8.61
C ARG A 178 33.61 -17.63 -7.58
N TYR A 179 32.55 -16.82 -7.71
CA TYR A 179 32.27 -15.72 -6.80
C TYR A 179 30.77 -15.58 -6.55
N VAL A 180 30.33 -16.06 -5.38
CA VAL A 180 28.92 -16.08 -4.96
C VAL A 180 28.29 -14.68 -4.98
N GLU A 181 29.05 -13.63 -4.69
CA GLU A 181 28.57 -12.24 -4.73
C GLU A 181 28.10 -11.81 -6.12
N TRP A 182 28.85 -12.16 -7.17
CA TRP A 182 28.50 -11.81 -8.55
C TRP A 182 27.25 -12.57 -9.02
N CYS A 183 27.07 -13.80 -8.55
CA CYS A 183 25.84 -14.56 -8.77
C CYS A 183 24.64 -13.87 -8.13
N ALA A 184 24.76 -13.39 -6.88
CA ALA A 184 23.70 -12.68 -6.18
C ALA A 184 23.33 -11.35 -6.87
N ILE A 185 24.34 -10.58 -7.32
CA ILE A 185 24.12 -9.33 -8.06
C ILE A 185 23.39 -9.60 -9.38
N PHE A 186 23.87 -10.57 -10.16
CA PHE A 186 23.26 -10.95 -11.42
C PHE A 186 21.81 -11.38 -11.23
N MET A 187 21.55 -12.25 -10.25
CA MET A 187 20.19 -12.71 -9.92
C MET A 187 19.28 -11.55 -9.51
N LEU A 188 19.75 -10.65 -8.65
CA LEU A 188 18.94 -9.53 -8.15
C LEU A 188 18.57 -8.57 -9.28
N ILE A 189 19.53 -8.24 -10.16
CA ILE A 189 19.30 -7.42 -11.35
C ILE A 189 18.33 -8.12 -12.30
N ALA A 190 18.59 -9.39 -12.63
CA ALA A 190 17.77 -10.16 -13.56
C ALA A 190 16.32 -10.28 -13.08
N ILE A 191 16.10 -10.68 -11.83
CA ILE A 191 14.75 -10.82 -11.25
C ILE A 191 14.03 -9.47 -11.23
N SER A 192 14.72 -8.39 -10.86
CA SER A 192 14.14 -7.05 -10.79
C SER A 192 13.75 -6.54 -12.19
N LEU A 193 14.58 -6.77 -13.20
CA LEU A 193 14.29 -6.42 -14.61
C LEU A 193 13.19 -7.30 -15.21
N ILE A 194 13.17 -8.60 -14.92
CA ILE A 194 12.10 -9.51 -15.36
C ILE A 194 10.76 -9.06 -14.75
N TYR A 195 10.75 -8.74 -13.46
CA TYR A 195 9.55 -8.26 -12.79
C TYR A 195 9.06 -6.94 -13.40
N ALA A 196 9.96 -5.97 -13.62
CA ALA A 196 9.65 -4.74 -14.33
C ALA A 196 9.07 -5.00 -15.73
N LEU A 197 9.70 -5.89 -16.50
CA LEU A 197 9.25 -6.24 -17.84
C LEU A 197 7.84 -6.84 -17.82
N VAL A 198 7.54 -7.75 -16.89
CA VAL A 198 6.20 -8.37 -16.78
C VAL A 198 5.14 -7.32 -16.48
N LEU A 199 5.40 -6.41 -15.53
CA LEU A 199 4.48 -5.32 -15.20
C LEU A 199 4.27 -4.36 -16.37
N PHE A 200 5.35 -3.99 -17.06
CA PHE A 200 5.28 -3.13 -18.22
C PHE A 200 4.50 -3.79 -19.37
N LEU A 201 4.83 -5.05 -19.66
CA LEU A 201 4.31 -5.80 -20.81
C LEU A 201 2.83 -6.14 -20.63
N SER A 202 2.36 -6.40 -19.41
CA SER A 202 0.94 -6.65 -19.15
C SER A 202 0.08 -5.41 -19.48
N SER A 203 0.50 -4.22 -19.04
CA SER A 203 -0.19 -2.97 -19.36
C SER A 203 -0.06 -2.59 -20.84
N TYR A 204 1.10 -2.81 -21.45
CA TYR A 204 1.34 -2.52 -22.87
C TYR A 204 0.53 -3.43 -23.80
N LEU A 205 0.53 -4.74 -23.56
CA LEU A 205 -0.22 -5.69 -24.37
C LEU A 205 -1.72 -5.47 -24.25
N LEU A 206 -2.20 -5.14 -23.05
CA LEU A 206 -3.61 -4.79 -22.85
C LEU A 206 -3.99 -3.56 -23.69
N TYR A 207 -3.17 -2.50 -23.65
CA TYR A 207 -3.36 -1.31 -24.48
C TYR A 207 -3.42 -1.65 -25.97
N ARG A 208 -2.54 -2.53 -26.41
CA ARG A 208 -2.46 -2.95 -27.80
C ARG A 208 -3.71 -3.75 -28.22
N TYR A 209 -4.14 -4.72 -27.43
CA TYR A 209 -5.32 -5.53 -27.73
C TYR A 209 -6.61 -4.72 -27.76
N GLU A 210 -6.76 -3.75 -26.86
CA GLU A 210 -7.92 -2.85 -26.85
C GLU A 210 -7.94 -1.90 -28.06
N LYS A 211 -6.78 -1.51 -28.58
CA LYS A 211 -6.69 -0.67 -29.78
C LYS A 211 -6.78 -1.44 -31.10
N GLY A 212 -6.77 -2.76 -31.07
CA GLY A 212 -6.84 -3.60 -32.28
C GLY A 212 -5.60 -3.52 -33.18
N GLU A 213 -4.46 -3.06 -32.65
CA GLU A 213 -3.15 -3.01 -33.33
C GLU A 213 -2.26 -4.21 -32.93
#